data_AF-A0A4Y9J2H2-F1
#
_entry.id   AF-A0A4Y9J2H2-F1
#
_cell.length_a   1.000
_cell.length_b   1.000
_cell.length_c   1.000
_cell.angle_alpha   90.00
_cell.angle_beta   90.00
_cell.angle_gamma   90.00
#
_symmetry.space_group_name_H-M   'P 1'
#
loop_
_entity.id
_entity.type
_entity.pdbx_description
1 polymer ?
#
loop_
_entity_poly.entity_id
_entity_poly.type
_entity_poly.pdbx_seq_one_letter_code
_entity_poly.pdbx_strand_id
1 'polypeptide(L)'
;MNIEEMQAKIDTIKYCDAQLLDFKIQYLGDEAKLYIQQYKYRPGYGETDYCYEITFLRCYKVAYDTDAGWMASRKMPDGTSKEVIAREYNIKDVTRLGMLLSYAAQDIEVSEYNYFLNRYHIVVANMTIDIICQDIDIKLVPIAEQNFFWKHLEN
;
A
#
# COMPACT_ATOMS: atom_id res chain seq x y z
N MET A 1 -12.04 8.31 19.82
CA MET A 1 -12.34 8.82 18.45
C MET A 1 -13.34 7.87 17.81
N ASN A 2 -14.23 8.29 16.90
CA ASN A 2 -15.23 7.35 16.36
C ASN A 2 -14.60 6.46 15.27
N ILE A 3 -14.21 5.24 15.65
CA ILE A 3 -13.59 4.24 14.77
C ILE A 3 -14.50 3.91 13.60
N GLU A 4 -15.81 3.81 13.84
CA GLU A 4 -16.81 3.46 12.80
C GLU A 4 -16.87 4.55 11.73
N GLU A 5 -16.79 5.83 12.12
CA GLU A 5 -16.73 6.94 11.16
C GLU A 5 -15.44 6.92 10.34
N MET A 6 -14.31 6.55 10.94
CA MET A 6 -13.04 6.46 10.23
C MET A 6 -13.00 5.27 9.26
N GLN A 7 -13.48 4.11 9.70
CA GLN A 7 -13.64 2.95 8.83
C GLN A 7 -14.57 3.29 7.66
N ALA A 8 -15.72 3.91 7.94
CA ALA A 8 -16.68 4.31 6.91
C ALA A 8 -16.06 5.29 5.88
N LYS A 9 -15.22 6.25 6.31
CA LYS A 9 -14.48 7.14 5.40
C LYS A 9 -13.56 6.34 4.48
N ILE A 10 -12.82 5.37 5.01
CA ILE A 10 -11.91 4.52 4.22
C ILE A 10 -12.70 3.64 3.25
N ASP A 11 -13.82 3.08 3.67
CA ASP A 11 -14.67 2.22 2.84
C ASP A 11 -15.31 2.95 1.64
N THR A 12 -15.34 4.28 1.65
CA THR A 12 -15.77 5.09 0.50
C THR A 12 -14.77 5.06 -0.66
N ILE A 13 -13.49 4.76 -0.38
CA ILE A 13 -12.41 4.72 -1.37
C ILE A 13 -12.58 3.56 -2.36
N LYS A 14 -13.29 2.48 -1.95
CA LYS A 14 -13.44 1.25 -2.74
C LYS A 14 -12.07 0.73 -3.22
N TYR A 15 -11.16 0.55 -2.26
CA TYR A 15 -9.76 0.22 -2.48
C TYR A 15 -9.49 -1.27 -2.78
N CYS A 16 -10.46 -2.16 -2.58
CA CYS A 16 -10.26 -3.58 -2.84
C CYS A 16 -9.89 -3.80 -4.31
N ASP A 17 -8.80 -4.53 -4.56
CA ASP A 17 -8.14 -4.73 -5.86
C ASP A 17 -7.56 -3.46 -6.51
N ALA A 18 -7.58 -2.31 -5.83
CA ALA A 18 -6.93 -1.08 -6.31
C ALA A 18 -5.43 -1.15 -6.10
N GLN A 19 -4.66 -0.66 -7.06
CA GLN A 19 -3.20 -0.70 -6.98
C GLN A 19 -2.70 0.29 -5.92
N LEU A 20 -1.86 -0.20 -5.00
CA LEU A 20 -1.07 0.69 -4.16
C LEU A 20 -0.04 1.40 -5.03
N LEU A 21 -0.09 2.72 -4.97
CA LEU A 21 0.83 3.58 -5.64
C LEU A 21 2.09 3.77 -4.77
N ASP A 22 2.07 4.62 -3.78
CA ASP A 22 3.29 4.88 -2.99
C ASP A 22 3.00 4.79 -1.51
N PHE A 23 4.06 4.52 -0.74
CA PHE A 23 4.02 4.60 0.72
C PHE A 23 5.24 5.39 1.20
N LYS A 24 5.00 6.61 1.66
CA LYS A 24 6.03 7.59 2.00
C LYS A 24 5.97 7.96 3.47
N ILE A 25 7.14 8.02 4.10
CA ILE A 25 7.31 8.61 5.42
C ILE A 25 7.84 10.04 5.24
N GLN A 26 7.17 11.00 5.85
CA GLN A 26 7.48 12.43 5.75
C GLN A 26 7.66 13.06 7.14
N TYR A 27 8.22 14.27 7.16
CA TYR A 27 8.39 15.09 8.36
C TYR A 27 8.97 14.33 9.56
N LEU A 28 10.11 13.65 9.33
CA LEU A 28 10.82 12.86 10.34
C LEU A 28 10.00 11.71 10.95
N GLY A 29 9.00 11.20 10.23
CA GLY A 29 8.13 10.12 10.70
C GLY A 29 6.82 10.59 11.32
N ASP A 30 6.59 11.90 11.44
CA ASP A 30 5.34 12.45 11.97
C ASP A 30 4.16 12.22 11.01
N GLU A 31 4.43 12.11 9.69
CA GLU A 31 3.42 11.74 8.71
C GLU A 31 3.82 10.50 7.92
N ALA A 32 2.82 9.67 7.64
CA ALA A 32 2.90 8.63 6.62
C ALA A 32 1.85 8.91 5.54
N LYS A 33 2.17 8.67 4.28
CA LYS A 33 1.27 8.88 3.15
C LYS A 33 1.15 7.61 2.33
N LEU A 34 -0.08 7.16 2.16
CA LEU A 34 -0.43 6.02 1.33
C LEU A 34 -1.21 6.53 0.12
N TYR A 35 -0.76 6.16 -1.07
CA TYR A 35 -1.43 6.53 -2.31
C TYR A 35 -2.06 5.29 -2.91
N ILE A 36 -3.37 5.27 -3.13
CA ILE A 36 -4.09 4.15 -3.72
C ILE A 36 -4.74 4.60 -5.02
N GLN A 37 -4.57 3.85 -6.09
CA GLN A 37 -5.19 4.16 -7.37
C GLN A 37 -6.71 4.25 -7.21
N GLN A 38 -7.35 5.18 -7.91
CA GLN A 38 -8.80 5.18 -7.99
C GLN A 38 -9.28 3.93 -8.75
N TYR A 39 -10.16 3.14 -8.14
CA TYR A 39 -10.69 1.94 -8.78
C TYR A 39 -11.79 2.28 -9.82
N LYS A 40 -11.69 1.73 -11.05
CA LYS A 40 -12.73 1.82 -12.10
C LYS A 40 -13.16 0.41 -12.55
N TYR A 41 -14.45 0.11 -12.45
CA TYR A 41 -15.04 -1.21 -12.74
C TYR A 41 -15.26 -1.46 -14.27
N ARG A 42 -14.19 -1.50 -15.10
CA ARG A 42 -14.05 -1.96 -16.53
C ARG A 42 -14.88 -1.26 -17.66
N PRO A 43 -14.53 -1.38 -18.98
CA PRO A 43 -13.39 -2.06 -19.64
C PRO A 43 -12.34 -1.12 -20.28
N GLY A 44 -11.07 -1.57 -20.28
CA GLY A 44 -9.88 -0.80 -20.67
C GLY A 44 -8.94 -0.66 -19.46
N TYR A 45 -8.27 -1.75 -19.07
CA TYR A 45 -7.32 -1.73 -17.96
C TYR A 45 -6.18 -0.78 -18.28
N GLY A 46 -6.09 0.33 -17.56
CA GLY A 46 -4.97 1.26 -17.67
C GLY A 46 -5.44 2.69 -17.44
N GLU A 47 -4.81 3.32 -16.45
CA GLU A 47 -4.81 4.77 -16.24
C GLU A 47 -6.10 5.39 -15.66
N THR A 48 -5.98 5.74 -14.38
CA THR A 48 -6.78 6.80 -13.78
C THR A 48 -5.88 8.01 -13.64
N ASP A 49 -6.37 9.19 -13.98
CA ASP A 49 -5.60 10.42 -13.77
C ASP A 49 -5.48 10.80 -12.29
N TYR A 50 -6.25 10.11 -11.42
CA TYR A 50 -6.38 10.40 -10.00
C TYR A 50 -6.09 9.18 -9.14
N CYS A 51 -5.66 9.47 -7.92
CA CYS A 51 -5.49 8.51 -6.83
C CYS A 51 -5.96 9.11 -5.51
N TYR A 52 -6.23 8.26 -4.54
CA TYR A 52 -6.49 8.68 -3.17
C TYR A 52 -5.16 8.81 -2.42
N GLU A 53 -4.89 9.99 -1.88
CA GLU A 53 -3.84 10.23 -0.88
C GLU A 53 -4.47 10.11 0.51
N ILE A 54 -4.03 9.13 1.28
CA ILE A 54 -4.36 8.97 2.70
C ILE A 54 -3.14 9.43 3.49
N THR A 55 -3.27 10.57 4.17
CA THR A 55 -2.23 11.11 5.04
C THR A 55 -2.55 10.74 6.48
N PHE A 56 -1.66 9.99 7.11
CA PHE A 56 -1.69 9.67 8.53
C PHE A 56 -0.90 10.76 9.27
N LEU A 57 -1.57 11.45 10.20
CA LEU A 57 -1.06 12.65 10.86
C LEU A 57 -0.66 12.35 12.30
N ARG A 58 0.47 12.91 12.74
CA ARG A 58 0.99 12.78 14.11
C ARG A 58 1.18 11.30 14.47
N CYS A 59 1.95 10.60 13.63
CA CYS A 59 2.25 9.20 13.75
C CYS A 59 3.11 8.91 14.98
N TYR A 60 2.63 8.02 15.84
CA TYR A 60 3.40 7.49 16.98
C TYR A 60 4.30 6.33 16.55
N LYS A 61 3.79 5.46 15.67
CA LYS A 61 4.52 4.27 15.22
C LYS A 61 4.07 3.89 13.81
N VAL A 62 5.05 3.55 12.98
CA VAL A 62 4.84 2.93 11.67
C VAL A 62 5.71 1.69 11.59
N ALA A 63 5.11 0.55 11.27
CA ALA A 63 5.80 -0.71 11.02
C ALA A 63 5.29 -1.30 9.70
N TYR A 64 6.16 -1.98 8.96
CA TYR A 64 5.75 -2.70 7.76
C TYR A 64 6.61 -3.94 7.56
N ASP A 65 6.00 -4.96 6.98
CA ASP A 65 6.64 -6.17 6.49
C ASP A 65 6.43 -6.27 4.98
N THR A 66 7.41 -6.81 4.26
CA THR A 66 7.31 -6.97 2.80
C THR A 66 7.71 -8.39 2.38
N ASP A 67 7.33 -8.75 1.17
CA ASP A 67 7.75 -9.95 0.46
C ASP A 67 9.27 -10.18 0.35
N ALA A 68 10.12 -9.19 0.66
CA ALA A 68 11.57 -9.42 0.78
C ALA A 68 11.94 -10.37 1.92
N GLY A 69 11.13 -10.43 2.97
CA GLY A 69 11.33 -11.34 4.09
C GLY A 69 10.60 -12.67 3.94
N TRP A 70 9.78 -12.84 2.90
CA TRP A 70 8.93 -14.02 2.74
C TRP A 70 9.74 -15.18 2.16
N MET A 71 9.47 -16.38 2.67
CA MET A 71 10.06 -17.61 2.16
C MET A 71 9.12 -18.28 1.15
N ALA A 72 9.66 -18.75 0.04
CA ALA A 72 8.96 -19.52 -0.97
C ALA A 72 9.57 -20.92 -1.09
N SER A 73 8.72 -21.92 -1.38
CA SER A 73 9.18 -23.27 -1.70
C SER A 73 9.52 -23.35 -3.18
N ARG A 74 10.78 -23.64 -3.51
CA ARG A 74 11.25 -23.79 -4.90
C ARG A 74 11.69 -25.21 -5.15
N LYS A 75 11.14 -25.80 -6.21
CA LYS A 75 11.57 -27.11 -6.71
C LYS A 75 12.92 -26.95 -7.43
N MET A 76 13.91 -27.70 -6.97
CA MET A 76 15.27 -27.71 -7.48
C MET A 76 15.40 -28.71 -8.64
N PRO A 77 16.46 -28.61 -9.47
CA PRO A 77 16.68 -29.53 -10.59
C PRO A 77 16.82 -31.00 -10.19
N ASP A 78 17.26 -31.27 -8.96
CA ASP A 78 17.38 -32.61 -8.37
C ASP A 78 16.04 -33.18 -7.86
N GLY A 79 14.94 -32.45 -8.04
CA GLY A 79 13.59 -32.85 -7.62
C GLY A 79 13.24 -32.51 -6.17
N THR A 80 14.20 -32.02 -5.37
CA THR A 80 13.94 -31.58 -3.99
C THR A 80 13.27 -30.22 -3.95
N SER A 81 12.56 -29.90 -2.86
CA SER A 81 12.07 -28.55 -2.59
C SER A 81 12.93 -27.91 -1.51
N LYS A 82 13.34 -26.65 -1.71
CA LYS A 82 14.05 -25.86 -0.70
C LYS A 82 13.33 -24.55 -0.46
N GLU A 83 13.44 -24.06 0.76
CA GLU A 83 13.05 -22.70 1.10
C GLU A 83 14.06 -21.72 0.50
N VAL A 84 13.55 -20.72 -0.20
CA VAL A 84 14.33 -19.62 -0.78
C VAL A 84 13.62 -18.31 -0.46
N ILE A 85 14.33 -17.18 -0.53
CA ILE A 85 13.70 -15.86 -0.41
C ILE A 85 12.76 -15.66 -1.61
N ALA A 86 11.55 -15.18 -1.35
CA ALA A 86 10.52 -15.01 -2.37
C ALA A 86 10.88 -13.92 -3.40
N ARG A 87 11.54 -12.84 -2.96
CA ARG A 87 12.00 -11.74 -3.82
C ARG A 87 13.48 -11.44 -3.63
N GLU A 88 14.24 -11.60 -4.72
CA GLU A 88 15.68 -11.32 -4.80
C GLU A 88 16.01 -10.14 -5.75
N TYR A 89 15.07 -9.21 -5.95
CA TYR A 89 15.23 -8.04 -6.80
C TYR A 89 14.72 -6.76 -6.11
N ASN A 90 15.23 -5.60 -6.53
CA ASN A 90 14.73 -4.31 -6.04
C ASN A 90 13.42 -3.97 -6.76
N ILE A 91 12.40 -3.53 -6.01
CA ILE A 91 11.10 -3.17 -6.62
C ILE A 91 11.21 -2.00 -7.61
N LYS A 92 12.11 -1.04 -7.33
CA LYS A 92 12.34 0.12 -8.21
C LYS A 92 12.91 -0.25 -9.59
N ASP A 93 13.48 -1.44 -9.73
CA ASP A 93 14.09 -1.91 -10.98
C ASP A 93 13.12 -2.82 -11.78
N VAL A 94 11.89 -3.02 -11.30
CA VAL A 94 10.88 -3.86 -11.96
C VAL A 94 10.23 -3.10 -13.12
N THR A 95 10.41 -3.62 -14.33
CA THR A 95 9.92 -3.00 -15.57
C THR A 95 8.64 -3.60 -16.14
N ARG A 96 8.13 -4.70 -15.54
CA ARG A 96 6.90 -5.36 -16.00
C ARG A 96 5.72 -5.00 -15.12
N LEU A 97 4.72 -4.35 -15.72
CA LEU A 97 3.46 -3.96 -15.08
C LEU A 97 2.77 -5.13 -14.35
N GLY A 98 2.87 -6.35 -14.89
CA GLY A 98 2.32 -7.56 -14.26
C GLY A 98 2.90 -7.93 -12.89
N MET A 99 4.10 -7.44 -12.56
CA MET A 99 4.72 -7.62 -11.23
C MET A 99 4.35 -6.49 -10.25
N LEU A 100 3.79 -5.39 -10.74
CA LEU A 100 3.21 -4.31 -9.92
C LEU A 100 1.74 -4.60 -9.55
N LEU A 101 1.05 -5.45 -10.31
CA LEU A 101 -0.29 -5.97 -9.96
C LEU A 101 -0.30 -6.73 -8.61
N SER A 102 0.89 -7.11 -8.10
CA SER A 102 1.11 -7.73 -6.78
C SER A 102 1.03 -6.75 -5.60
N TYR A 103 0.73 -5.48 -5.83
CA TYR A 103 0.56 -4.44 -4.80
C TYR A 103 -0.89 -4.00 -4.66
N ALA A 104 -1.85 -4.84 -5.05
CA ALA A 104 -3.27 -4.53 -4.87
C ALA A 104 -3.62 -4.49 -3.37
N ALA A 105 -4.37 -3.46 -2.98
CA ALA A 105 -4.92 -3.36 -1.64
C ALA A 105 -5.99 -4.43 -1.43
N GLN A 106 -5.90 -5.13 -0.30
CA GLN A 106 -6.80 -6.21 0.07
C GLN A 106 -7.70 -5.79 1.22
N ASP A 107 -7.12 -5.18 2.25
CA ASP A 107 -7.84 -4.80 3.45
C ASP A 107 -7.24 -3.57 4.13
N ILE A 108 -8.08 -2.74 4.73
CA ILE A 108 -7.70 -1.62 5.59
C ILE A 108 -8.65 -1.61 6.79
N GLU A 109 -8.15 -2.05 7.94
CA GLU A 109 -8.90 -2.11 9.19
C GLU A 109 -8.48 -0.99 10.14
N VAL A 110 -9.46 -0.29 10.71
CA VAL A 110 -9.27 0.71 11.76
C VAL A 110 -9.67 0.13 13.11
N SER A 111 -8.79 0.23 14.10
CA SER A 111 -9.06 -0.16 15.48
C SER A 111 -8.54 0.87 16.47
N GLU A 112 -9.06 0.85 17.70
CA GLU A 112 -8.52 1.70 18.77
C GLU A 112 -7.14 1.18 19.19
N TYR A 113 -6.15 2.06 19.29
CA TYR A 113 -4.89 1.73 19.96
C TYR A 113 -4.92 2.19 21.42
N ASN A 114 -5.35 3.43 21.65
CA ASN A 114 -5.69 3.97 22.96
C ASN A 114 -6.64 5.16 22.80
N TYR A 115 -6.97 5.84 23.90
CA TYR A 115 -7.89 6.98 23.91
C TYR A 115 -7.58 8.11 22.90
N PHE A 116 -6.30 8.29 22.55
CA PHE A 116 -5.83 9.36 21.66
C PHE A 116 -5.40 8.89 20.27
N LEU A 117 -5.21 7.58 20.08
CA LEU A 117 -4.56 7.02 18.89
C LEU A 117 -5.37 5.86 18.32
N ASN A 118 -5.44 5.82 17.00
CA ASN A 118 -5.99 4.70 16.26
C ASN A 118 -4.87 3.88 15.62
N ARG A 119 -5.13 2.60 15.44
CA ARG A 119 -4.34 1.69 14.62
C ARG A 119 -5.02 1.50 13.27
N TYR A 120 -4.23 1.57 12.21
CA TYR A 120 -4.61 1.26 10.85
C TYR A 120 -3.78 0.08 10.39
N HIS A 121 -4.44 -1.06 10.20
CA HIS A 121 -3.84 -2.28 9.70
C HIS A 121 -4.17 -2.40 8.21
N ILE A 122 -3.15 -2.27 7.36
CA ILE A 122 -3.30 -2.25 5.90
C ILE A 122 -2.64 -3.50 5.36
N VAL A 123 -3.41 -4.29 4.62
CA VAL A 123 -2.94 -5.48 3.92
C VAL A 123 -2.98 -5.20 2.43
N VAL A 124 -1.81 -5.29 1.80
CA VAL A 124 -1.67 -5.36 0.35
C VAL A 124 -1.03 -6.69 -0.02
N ALA A 125 -1.16 -7.10 -1.27
CA ALA A 125 -0.81 -8.47 -1.69
C ALA A 125 0.64 -8.91 -1.37
N ASN A 126 1.58 -8.00 -1.15
CA ASN A 126 2.97 -8.31 -0.85
C ASN A 126 3.57 -7.50 0.33
N MET A 127 2.74 -6.77 1.06
CA MET A 127 3.16 -5.95 2.20
C MET A 127 2.03 -5.84 3.22
N THR A 128 2.41 -5.77 4.49
CA THR A 128 1.50 -5.43 5.59
C THR A 128 2.05 -4.17 6.25
N ILE A 129 1.18 -3.19 6.51
CA ILE A 129 1.54 -1.91 7.14
C ILE A 129 0.69 -1.74 8.38
N ASP A 130 1.33 -1.44 9.50
CA ASP A 130 0.69 -1.07 10.76
C ASP A 130 1.07 0.36 11.12
N ILE A 131 0.08 1.25 11.11
CA ILE A 131 0.25 2.67 11.43
C ILE A 131 -0.55 2.99 12.70
N ILE A 132 0.09 3.67 13.64
CA ILE A 132 -0.56 4.22 14.83
C ILE A 132 -0.43 5.74 14.79
N CYS A 133 -1.54 6.45 14.66
CA CYS A 133 -1.56 7.91 14.54
C CYS A 133 -2.79 8.53 15.20
N GLN A 134 -2.80 9.86 15.31
CA GLN A 134 -3.90 10.59 15.94
C GLN A 134 -5.06 10.86 14.97
N ASP A 135 -4.78 11.02 13.68
CA ASP A 135 -5.80 11.41 12.71
C ASP A 135 -5.38 11.05 11.29
N ILE A 136 -6.33 11.12 10.36
CA ILE A 136 -6.10 10.94 8.93
C ILE A 136 -6.77 12.02 8.10
N ASP A 137 -6.17 12.33 6.97
CA ASP A 137 -6.77 13.14 5.90
C ASP A 137 -6.80 12.32 4.60
N ILE A 138 -7.93 12.36 3.89
CA ILE A 138 -8.12 11.59 2.65
C ILE A 138 -8.49 12.57 1.54
N LYS A 139 -7.70 12.58 0.47
CA LYS A 139 -7.89 13.46 -0.68
C LYS A 139 -7.84 12.68 -1.99
N LEU A 140 -8.65 13.08 -2.96
CA LEU A 140 -8.47 12.65 -4.35
C LEU A 140 -7.50 13.64 -5.03
N VAL A 141 -6.37 13.15 -5.52
CA VAL A 141 -5.29 13.97 -6.08
C VAL A 141 -4.86 13.49 -7.48
N PRO A 142 -4.42 14.38 -8.38
CA PRO A 142 -3.93 13.98 -9.70
C PRO A 142 -2.62 13.20 -9.60
N ILE A 143 -2.52 12.05 -10.26
CA ILE A 143 -1.30 11.23 -10.35
C ILE A 143 -0.18 12.01 -11.04
N ALA A 144 -0.51 12.81 -12.07
CA ALA A 144 0.45 13.62 -12.81
C ALA A 144 1.26 14.59 -11.93
N GLU A 145 0.71 15.01 -10.80
CA GLU A 145 1.35 15.92 -9.84
C GLU A 145 2.17 15.19 -8.77
N GLN A 146 2.07 13.86 -8.69
CA GLN A 146 2.78 13.06 -7.69
C GLN A 146 4.12 12.51 -8.23
N ASN A 147 5.20 12.60 -7.45
CA ASN A 147 6.49 12.03 -7.85
C ASN A 147 6.58 10.55 -7.44
N PHE A 148 5.93 9.65 -8.18
CA PHE A 148 6.00 8.20 -7.98
C PHE A 148 7.15 7.56 -8.78
N PHE A 149 7.78 6.50 -8.26
CA PHE A 149 9.00 5.93 -8.86
C PHE A 149 8.79 5.23 -10.22
N TRP A 150 7.57 4.76 -10.52
CA TRP A 150 7.22 4.09 -11.79
C TRP A 150 6.87 5.02 -12.94
N LYS A 151 6.84 6.34 -12.73
CA LYS A 151 6.63 7.30 -13.83
C LYS A 151 7.67 7.19 -14.95
N HIS A 152 8.71 6.37 -14.77
CA HIS A 152 9.75 6.07 -15.73
C HIS A 152 9.60 4.70 -16.44
N LEU A 153 8.50 3.98 -16.25
CA LEU A 153 8.26 2.68 -16.91
C LEU A 153 7.65 2.81 -18.32
N GLU A 154 7.40 4.03 -18.78
CA GLU A 154 7.10 4.35 -20.17
C GLU A 154 8.39 4.74 -20.89
N ASN A 155 9.16 3.76 -21.35
CA ASN A 155 10.09 3.86 -22.48
C ASN A 155 10.39 2.48 -23.07
#